data_AF-B6DEL8-F1
#
_entry.id   AF-B6DEL8-F1
#
_cell.length_a   1.000
_cell.length_b   1.000
_cell.length_c   1.000
_cell.angle_alpha   90.00
_cell.angle_beta   90.00
_cell.angle_gamma   90.00
#
_symmetry.space_group_name_H-M   'P 1'
#
loop_
_entity.id
_entity.type
_entity.pdbx_description
1 polymer ?
#
loop_
_entity_poly.entity_id
_entity_poly.type
_entity_poly.pdbx_seq_one_letter_code
_entity_poly.pdbx_strand_id
1 'polypeptide(L)' 'EVALKVQIIAGFDRKLVNWLRRHGKYVSAIQRKSLYFVN' A
#
# COMPACT_ATOMS: atom_id res chain seq x y z
N GLU A 1 11.23 4.50 17.81
CA GLU A 1 11.35 3.75 16.54
C GLU A 1 10.04 3.14 16.06
N VAL A 2 9.36 2.31 16.87
CA VAL A 2 8.10 1.62 16.48
C VAL A 2 6.98 2.59 16.08
N ALA A 3 6.68 3.60 16.89
CA ALA A 3 5.59 4.55 16.61
C ALA A 3 5.80 5.31 15.28
N LEU A 4 7.04 5.65 14.95
CA LEU A 4 7.38 6.33 13.69
C LEU A 4 7.19 5.39 12.50
N LYS A 5 7.66 4.14 12.58
CA LYS A 5 7.46 3.14 11.51
C LYS A 5 5.97 2.88 11.27
N VAL A 6 5.16 2.80 12.32
CA VAL A 6 3.70 2.62 12.21
C VAL A 6 3.05 3.78 11.45
N GLN A 7 3.43 5.03 11.75
CA GLN A 7 2.87 6.19 11.07
C GLN A 7 3.30 6.27 9.60
N ILE A 8 4.56 5.91 9.29
CA ILE A 8 5.07 5.87 7.91
C ILE A 8 4.32 4.82 7.09
N ILE A 9 4.20 3.59 7.60
CA ILE A 9 3.49 2.50 6.92
C ILE A 9 2.02 2.87 6.72
N ALA A 10 1.35 3.40 7.75
CA ALA A 10 -0.04 3.86 7.62
C ALA A 10 -0.21 4.98 6.57
N GLY A 11 0.78 5.86 6.42
CA GLY A 11 0.80 6.89 5.38
C GLY A 11 0.95 6.31 3.98
N PHE A 12 1.81 5.31 3.80
CA PHE A 12 1.98 4.60 2.53
C PHE A 12 0.75 3.80 2.15
N ASP A 13 0.13 3.11 3.10
CA ASP A 13 -1.10 2.33 2.86
C ASP A 13 -2.25 3.22 2.40
N ARG A 14 -2.43 4.41 2.99
CA ARG A 14 -3.44 5.37 2.52
C ARG A 14 -3.20 5.81 1.07
N LYS A 15 -1.94 6.05 0.69
CA LYS A 15 -1.59 6.41 -0.69
C LYS A 15 -1.81 5.23 -1.65
N LEU A 16 -1.42 4.03 -1.26
CA LEU A 16 -1.59 2.81 -2.04
C LEU A 16 -3.07 2.49 -2.28
N VAL A 17 -3.93 2.61 -1.27
CA VAL A 17 -5.38 2.42 -1.42
C VAL A 17 -5.97 3.41 -2.44
N ASN A 18 -5.61 4.68 -2.35
CA ASN A 18 -6.05 5.70 -3.29
C ASN A 18 -5.57 5.42 -4.73
N TRP A 19 -4.33 4.94 -4.89
CA TRP A 19 -3.78 4.55 -6.19
C TRP A 19 -4.49 3.30 -6.74
N LEU A 20 -4.72 2.28 -5.92
CA LEU A 20 -5.43 1.06 -6.30
C LEU A 20 -6.88 1.33 -6.69
N ARG A 21 -7.53 2.36 -6.13
CA ARG A 21 -8.85 2.78 -6.59
C ARG A 21 -8.84 3.24 -8.05
N ARG A 22 -7.73 3.84 -8.52
CA ARG A 22 -7.59 4.36 -9.88
C ARG A 22 -6.98 3.36 -10.86
N HIS A 23 -6.01 2.56 -10.41
CA HIS A 23 -5.18 1.69 -11.25
C HIS A 23 -5.34 0.19 -10.95
N GLY A 24 -6.07 -0.16 -9.90
CA GLY A 24 -6.17 -1.53 -9.39
C GLY A 24 -7.07 -2.47 -10.20
N LYS A 25 -7.74 -1.99 -11.27
CA LYS A 25 -8.69 -2.79 -12.06
C LYS A 25 -8.07 -4.07 -12.62
N TYR A 26 -6.80 -4.02 -13.00
CA TYR A 26 -6.06 -5.17 -13.58
C TYR A 26 -4.96 -5.68 -12.66
N VAL A 27 -4.94 -5.24 -11.40
CA VAL A 27 -3.95 -5.68 -10.40
C VAL A 27 -4.48 -6.94 -9.73
N SER A 28 -3.79 -8.05 -9.93
CA SER A 28 -4.16 -9.33 -9.30
C SER A 28 -3.99 -9.29 -7.78
N ALA A 29 -4.59 -10.25 -7.08
CA ALA A 29 -4.46 -10.34 -5.63
C ALA A 29 -2.99 -10.52 -5.18
N ILE A 30 -2.17 -11.24 -5.95
CA ILE A 30 -0.74 -11.43 -5.67
C ILE A 30 0.02 -10.10 -5.87
N GLN A 31 -0.22 -9.42 -6.99
CA GLN A 31 0.41 -8.12 -7.26
C GLN A 31 0.06 -7.08 -6.20
N ARG A 32 -1.20 -7.08 -5.71
CA ARG A 32 -1.62 -6.21 -4.62
C ARG A 32 -0.81 -6.46 -3.34
N LYS A 33 -0.59 -7.73 -2.96
CA LYS A 33 0.26 -8.08 -1.81
C LYS A 33 1.71 -7.64 -2.02
N SER A 34 2.25 -7.80 -3.23
CA SER A 34 3.60 -7.30 -3.55
C SER A 34 3.73 -5.79 -3.36
N LEU A 35 2.70 -5.00 -3.66
CA LEU A 35 2.72 -3.54 -3.44
C LEU A 35 2.77 -3.17 -1.95
N TYR A 36 2.13 -3.93 -1.07
CA TYR A 36 2.24 -3.72 0.39
C TYR A 36 3.60 -4.15 0.96
N PHE A 37 4.30 -5.08 0.31
CA PHE A 37 5.67 -5.46 0.66
C PHE A 37 6.71 -4.44 0.20
N VAL A 38 6.45 -3.73 -0.90
CA VAL A 38 7.32 -2.67 -1.45
C VAL A 38 7.22 -1.37 -0.63
N ASN A 39 6.06 -1.11 -0.03
CA ASN A 39 5.86 -0.01 0.92
C ASN A 39 6.67 -0.23 2.21
#